data_AF-A0A3N5ITD6-F1
#
_entry.id   AF-A0A3N5ITD6-F1
#
_cell.length_a   1.000
_cell.length_b   1.000
_cell.length_c   1.000
_cell.angle_alpha   90.00
_cell.angle_beta   90.00
_cell.angle_gamma   90.00
#
_symmetry.space_group_name_H-M   'P 1'
#
loop_
_entity.id
_entity.type
_entity.pdbx_description
1 polymer ?
#
loop_
_entity_poly.entity_id
_entity_poly.type
_entity_poly.pdbx_seq_one_letter_code
_entity_poly.pdbx_strand_id
1 'polypeptide(L)'
;MTEQSTETVVKLTFDPYSTIETIAEQVNTAIRGTKKSTTSHDEKMSNFITLLPRFMIRSLMRAGRNLDYFGLLPAAYIKKDSMFASIFVANLGSINLDAILHPMFEWGNASCFIVIGKKKKEPMINDRDEIQVEEVMDVTFTLDHRITGGFNFSQAILTVKEMIDNPDQLLKKPENLPDPFVMA
;
A
#
# COMPACT_ATOMS: atom_id res chain seq x y z
N MET A 1 -15.23 -18.19 10.82
CA MET A 1 -13.96 -17.77 10.20
C MET A 1 -12.87 -18.07 11.21
N THR A 2 -11.96 -18.99 10.90
CA THR A 2 -10.83 -19.33 11.78
C THR A 2 -9.76 -18.27 11.61
N GLU A 3 -9.26 -17.70 12.69
CA GLU A 3 -8.27 -16.62 12.79
C GLU A 3 -6.85 -17.09 12.42
N GLN A 4 -6.70 -17.82 11.32
CA GLN A 4 -5.44 -18.40 10.85
C GLN A 4 -5.02 -17.87 9.46
N SER A 5 -5.58 -16.73 9.05
CA SER A 5 -5.08 -16.03 7.86
C SER A 5 -3.82 -15.28 8.26
N THR A 6 -2.64 -15.82 7.95
CA THR A 6 -1.37 -15.13 8.21
C THR A 6 -1.35 -13.83 7.41
N GLU A 7 -1.39 -12.69 8.11
CA GLU A 7 -1.24 -11.38 7.50
C GLU A 7 0.19 -11.27 6.95
N THR A 8 0.29 -11.07 5.65
CA THR A 8 1.59 -11.05 4.98
C THR A 8 1.84 -9.66 4.42
N VAL A 9 2.78 -8.96 5.05
CA VAL A 9 3.25 -7.67 4.56
C VAL A 9 4.57 -7.87 3.82
N VAL A 10 4.63 -7.36 2.58
CA VAL A 10 5.84 -7.34 1.77
C VAL A 10 6.12 -5.92 1.31
N LYS A 11 7.38 -5.50 1.43
CA LYS A 11 7.84 -4.20 0.95
C LYS A 11 8.57 -4.40 -0.36
N LEU A 12 8.11 -3.72 -1.40
CA LEU A 12 8.64 -3.82 -2.75
C LEU A 12 9.02 -2.43 -3.27
N THR A 13 10.04 -2.40 -4.12
CA THR A 13 10.44 -1.23 -4.89
C THR A 13 10.29 -1.57 -6.36
N PHE A 14 9.73 -0.65 -7.14
CA PHE A 14 9.48 -0.83 -8.56
C PHE A 14 10.36 0.10 -9.37
N ASP A 15 10.81 -0.37 -10.53
CA ASP A 15 11.46 0.48 -11.53
C ASP A 15 10.35 1.21 -12.31
N PRO A 16 10.39 2.57 -12.40
CA PRO A 16 9.38 3.34 -13.11
C PRO A 16 9.25 3.00 -14.59
N TYR A 17 10.22 2.32 -15.19
CA TYR A 17 10.15 1.82 -16.56
C TYR A 17 9.58 0.39 -16.70
N SER A 18 9.09 -0.20 -15.62
CA SER A 18 8.51 -1.55 -15.65
C SER A 18 7.12 -1.54 -16.26
N THR A 19 6.76 -2.62 -16.97
CA THR A 19 5.39 -2.87 -17.39
C THR A 19 4.58 -3.51 -16.26
N ILE A 20 3.25 -3.45 -16.37
CA ILE A 20 2.36 -4.08 -15.39
C ILE A 20 2.58 -5.58 -15.26
N GLU A 21 2.97 -6.26 -16.34
CA GLU A 21 3.24 -7.71 -16.34
C GLU A 21 4.48 -8.04 -15.48
N THR A 22 5.56 -7.28 -15.65
CA THR A 22 6.78 -7.44 -14.85
C THR A 22 6.51 -7.15 -13.38
N ILE A 23 5.74 -6.10 -13.08
CA ILE A 23 5.33 -5.76 -11.72
C ILE A 23 4.46 -6.88 -11.13
N ALA A 24 3.49 -7.40 -11.87
CA ALA A 24 2.62 -8.48 -11.43
C ALA A 24 3.43 -9.75 -11.11
N GLU A 25 4.42 -10.11 -11.94
CA GLU A 25 5.31 -11.24 -11.69
C GLU A 25 6.17 -11.02 -10.43
N GLN A 26 6.74 -9.82 -10.26
CA GLN A 26 7.52 -9.44 -9.07
C GLN A 26 6.68 -9.56 -7.80
N VAL A 27 5.47 -9.00 -7.80
CA VAL A 27 4.53 -9.06 -6.66
C VAL A 27 4.14 -10.51 -6.37
N ASN A 28 3.76 -11.29 -7.39
CA ASN A 28 3.39 -12.69 -7.22
C ASN A 28 4.55 -13.54 -6.67
N THR A 29 5.77 -13.28 -7.13
CA THR A 29 6.98 -13.96 -6.66
C THR A 29 7.24 -13.63 -5.19
N ALA A 30 7.14 -12.35 -4.81
CA ALA A 30 7.29 -11.93 -3.42
C ALA A 30 6.25 -12.57 -2.50
N ILE A 31 4.97 -12.57 -2.89
CA ILE A 31 3.89 -13.20 -2.12
C ILE A 31 4.12 -14.71 -1.98
N ARG A 32 4.51 -15.40 -3.06
CA ARG A 32 4.81 -16.85 -3.02
C ARG A 32 6.01 -17.15 -2.13
N GLY A 33 7.02 -16.29 -2.14
CA GLY A 33 8.18 -16.39 -1.24
C GLY A 33 7.77 -16.26 0.21
N THR A 34 6.97 -15.25 0.53
CA THR A 34 6.56 -14.99 1.92
C THR A 34 5.56 -16.01 2.44
N LYS A 35 4.65 -16.54 1.61
CA LYS A 35 3.77 -17.66 2.04
C LYS A 35 4.53 -18.93 2.45
N LYS A 36 5.76 -19.12 1.96
CA LYS A 36 6.63 -20.24 2.39
C LYS A 36 7.33 -19.95 3.72
N SER A 37 7.51 -18.68 4.07
CA SER A 37 8.07 -18.25 5.36
C SER A 37 6.92 -17.88 6.31
N THR A 38 6.64 -18.72 7.30
CA THR A 38 5.46 -18.65 8.18
C THR A 38 5.30 -17.36 9.01
N THR A 39 6.16 -16.34 8.87
CA THR A 39 6.11 -15.12 9.69
C THR A 39 6.79 -13.93 9.00
N SER A 40 6.11 -12.80 8.91
CA SER A 40 6.64 -11.55 8.35
C SER A 40 7.67 -10.89 9.29
N HIS A 41 8.43 -9.89 8.80
CA HIS A 41 9.39 -9.17 9.65
C HIS A 41 8.68 -8.37 10.75
N ASP A 42 7.57 -7.71 10.40
CA ASP A 42 6.80 -6.87 11.31
C ASP A 42 6.14 -7.69 12.43
N GLU A 43 5.62 -8.89 12.09
CA GLU A 43 5.10 -9.84 13.09
C GLU A 43 6.17 -10.30 14.08
N LYS A 44 7.39 -10.62 13.60
CA LYS A 44 8.51 -11.00 14.48
C LYS A 44 8.90 -9.86 15.41
N MET A 45 8.95 -8.64 14.88
CA MET A 45 9.27 -7.45 15.66
C MET A 45 8.20 -7.18 16.71
N SER A 46 6.93 -7.25 16.34
CA SER A 46 5.78 -7.08 17.25
C SER A 46 5.85 -8.09 18.40
N ASN A 47 6.05 -9.37 18.09
CA ASN A 47 6.16 -10.45 19.09
C ASN A 47 7.37 -10.28 20.02
N PHE A 48 8.50 -9.77 19.52
CA PHE A 48 9.66 -9.48 20.36
C PHE A 48 9.40 -8.30 21.30
N ILE A 49 8.75 -7.25 20.79
CA ILE A 49 8.44 -6.05 21.58
C ILE A 49 7.44 -6.36 22.69
N THR A 50 6.44 -7.20 22.44
CA THR A 50 5.41 -7.54 23.44
C THR A 50 5.95 -8.34 24.63
N LEU A 51 7.12 -8.98 24.50
CA LEU A 51 7.81 -9.67 25.59
C LEU A 51 8.54 -8.72 26.57
N LEU A 52 8.75 -7.46 26.18
CA LEU A 52 9.52 -6.50 26.98
C LEU A 52 8.64 -5.77 28.01
N PRO A 53 9.17 -5.43 29.20
CA PRO A 53 8.49 -4.54 30.13
C PRO A 53 8.17 -3.18 29.51
N ARG A 54 7.03 -2.58 29.92
CA ARG A 54 6.52 -1.31 29.36
C ARG A 54 7.56 -0.17 29.36
N PHE A 55 8.39 -0.07 30.39
CA PHE A 55 9.41 0.99 30.46
C PHE A 55 10.49 0.82 29.38
N MET A 56 10.87 -0.41 29.05
CA MET A 56 11.87 -0.70 28.01
C MET A 56 11.30 -0.39 26.63
N ILE A 57 10.06 -0.81 26.35
CA ILE A 57 9.37 -0.51 25.08
C ILE A 57 9.31 1.01 24.88
N ARG A 58 8.91 1.76 25.91
CA ARG A 58 8.81 3.22 25.82
C ARG A 58 10.17 3.87 25.53
N SER A 59 11.23 3.41 26.19
CA SER A 59 12.60 3.88 25.95
C SER A 59 13.09 3.55 24.54
N LEU A 60 12.83 2.33 24.06
CA LEU A 60 13.21 1.89 22.71
C LEU A 60 12.49 2.70 21.63
N MET A 61 11.17 2.87 21.75
CA MET A 61 10.39 3.70 20.82
C MET A 61 10.78 5.18 20.88
N ARG A 62 11.16 5.69 22.06
CA ARG A 62 11.69 7.05 22.21
C ARG A 62 13.03 7.17 21.46
N ALA A 63 13.96 6.24 21.67
CA ALA A 63 15.25 6.23 21.00
C ALA A 63 15.09 6.13 19.47
N GLY A 64 14.27 5.20 18.99
CA GLY A 64 13.98 5.03 17.56
C GLY A 64 13.43 6.31 16.92
N ARG A 65 12.45 6.97 17.55
CA ARG A 65 11.94 8.26 17.07
C ARG A 65 12.97 9.38 17.07
N ASN A 66 13.88 9.43 18.03
CA ASN A 66 14.96 10.42 18.01
C ASN A 66 15.94 10.14 16.87
N LEU A 67 16.32 8.87 16.66
CA LEU A 67 17.18 8.50 15.55
C LEU A 67 16.54 8.83 14.20
N ASP A 68 15.25 8.53 14.04
CA ASP A 68 14.49 8.86 12.83
C ASP A 68 14.43 10.38 12.61
N TYR A 69 14.11 11.14 13.65
CA TYR A 69 14.07 12.62 13.61
C TYR A 69 15.39 13.25 13.16
N PHE A 70 16.52 12.70 13.60
CA PHE A 70 17.86 13.16 13.18
C PHE A 70 18.37 12.49 11.90
N GLY A 71 17.60 11.61 11.26
CA GLY A 71 18.03 10.85 10.07
C GLY A 71 19.15 9.83 10.34
N LEU A 72 19.33 9.42 11.60
CA LEU A 72 20.35 8.47 12.06
C LEU A 72 19.84 7.04 12.17
N LEU A 73 18.58 6.78 11.79
CA LEU A 73 18.00 5.45 11.85
C LEU A 73 18.72 4.51 10.86
N PRO A 74 19.18 3.32 11.27
CA PRO A 74 19.94 2.45 10.39
C PRO A 74 19.18 2.06 9.12
N ALA A 75 19.81 2.23 7.95
CA ALA A 75 19.20 1.89 6.66
C ALA A 75 18.72 0.43 6.56
N ALA A 76 19.41 -0.50 7.25
CA ALA A 76 19.01 -1.90 7.30
C ALA A 76 17.66 -2.13 8.02
N TYR A 77 17.31 -1.26 8.97
CA TYR A 77 16.02 -1.26 9.66
C TYR A 77 14.95 -0.68 8.75
N ILE A 78 15.17 0.53 8.22
CA ILE A 78 14.27 1.22 7.27
C ILE A 78 13.93 0.31 6.08
N LYS A 79 14.91 -0.41 5.53
CA LYS A 79 14.71 -1.28 4.37
C LYS A 79 13.72 -2.43 4.65
N LYS A 80 13.58 -2.86 5.90
CA LYS A 80 12.73 -4.00 6.28
C LYS A 80 11.38 -3.59 6.86
N ASP A 81 11.31 -2.42 7.50
CA ASP A 81 10.07 -1.90 8.08
C ASP A 81 9.11 -1.44 6.97
N SER A 82 7.89 -1.99 6.98
CA SER A 82 6.85 -1.74 5.98
C SER A 82 6.23 -0.34 6.05
N MET A 83 6.35 0.35 7.19
CA MET A 83 5.84 1.71 7.37
C MET A 83 6.78 2.77 6.78
N PHE A 84 8.00 2.39 6.41
CA PHE A 84 8.92 3.26 5.67
C PHE A 84 8.77 3.13 4.15
N ALA A 85 7.56 3.31 3.62
CA ALA A 85 7.23 3.14 2.21
C ALA A 85 6.55 4.39 1.64
N SER A 86 6.57 4.56 0.31
CA SER A 86 5.84 5.67 -0.33
C SER A 86 4.32 5.47 -0.27
N ILE A 87 3.86 4.23 -0.49
CA ILE A 87 2.45 3.84 -0.51
C ILE A 87 2.33 2.48 0.18
N PHE A 88 1.29 2.31 1.00
CA PHE A 88 0.92 1.03 1.61
C PHE A 88 -0.39 0.54 1.02
N VAL A 89 -0.42 -0.70 0.51
CA VAL A 89 -1.61 -1.29 -0.12
C VAL A 89 -2.05 -2.54 0.64
N ALA A 90 -3.31 -2.56 1.09
CA ALA A 90 -3.94 -3.69 1.75
C ALA A 90 -5.04 -4.30 0.86
N ASN A 91 -4.97 -5.60 0.58
CA ASN A 91 -5.96 -6.32 -0.23
C ASN A 91 -6.87 -7.19 0.65
N LEU A 92 -7.97 -6.59 1.11
CA LEU A 92 -9.01 -7.26 1.89
C LEU A 92 -9.94 -8.11 1.01
N GLY A 93 -10.03 -7.80 -0.27
CA GLY A 93 -10.75 -8.63 -1.25
C GLY A 93 -10.24 -10.06 -1.33
N SER A 94 -8.95 -10.30 -1.04
CA SER A 94 -8.36 -11.65 -0.99
C SER A 94 -8.98 -12.57 0.07
N ILE A 95 -9.59 -12.00 1.11
CA ILE A 95 -10.29 -12.69 2.19
C ILE A 95 -11.79 -12.38 2.20
N ASN A 96 -12.32 -11.88 1.08
CA ASN A 96 -13.73 -11.58 0.85
C ASN A 96 -14.32 -10.52 1.80
N LEU A 97 -13.51 -9.54 2.21
CA LEU A 97 -13.94 -8.39 3.01
C LEU A 97 -14.09 -7.14 2.14
N ASP A 98 -14.97 -6.24 2.56
CA ASP A 98 -15.15 -4.92 1.92
C ASP A 98 -13.98 -3.99 2.25
N ALA A 99 -13.80 -2.94 1.44
CA ALA A 99 -12.80 -1.92 1.75
C ALA A 99 -13.21 -1.17 3.02
N ILE A 100 -12.25 -0.97 3.92
CA ILE A 100 -12.44 -0.22 5.16
C ILE A 100 -11.48 0.96 5.20
N LEU A 101 -11.76 1.93 6.08
CA LEU A 101 -10.83 3.00 6.39
C LEU A 101 -9.65 2.45 7.19
N HIS A 102 -8.48 2.43 6.57
CA HIS A 102 -7.24 2.14 7.28
C HIS A 102 -6.69 3.44 7.89
N PRO A 103 -6.55 3.55 9.22
CA PRO A 103 -6.00 4.74 9.84
C PRO A 103 -4.53 4.92 9.48
N MET A 104 -4.05 6.15 9.54
CA MET A 104 -2.64 6.44 9.29
C MET A 104 -1.82 6.21 10.57
N PHE A 105 -0.60 5.73 10.40
CA PHE A 105 0.34 5.58 11.51
C PHE A 105 1.25 6.80 11.63
N GLU A 106 1.59 7.15 12.87
CA GLU A 106 2.57 8.21 13.22
C GLU A 106 4.02 7.71 13.15
N TRP A 107 4.26 6.50 12.64
CA TRP A 107 5.57 5.88 12.52
C TRP A 107 5.91 5.62 11.06
N GLY A 108 7.17 5.90 10.68
CA GLY A 108 7.63 5.79 9.31
C GLY A 108 7.23 6.99 8.45
N ASN A 109 7.26 6.81 7.13
CA ASN A 109 7.00 7.86 6.14
C ASN A 109 5.89 7.50 5.14
N ALA A 110 5.16 6.40 5.38
CA ALA A 110 3.96 6.06 4.62
C ALA A 110 2.89 7.13 4.80
N SER A 111 2.58 7.82 3.71
CA SER A 111 1.65 8.96 3.66
C SER A 111 0.40 8.69 2.81
N CYS A 112 0.34 7.52 2.17
CA CYS A 112 -0.76 7.08 1.34
C CYS A 112 -1.05 5.61 1.65
N PHE A 113 -2.27 5.34 2.15
CA PHE A 113 -2.77 3.99 2.41
C PHE A 113 -3.96 3.72 1.49
N ILE A 114 -3.89 2.58 0.80
CA ILE A 114 -4.92 2.15 -0.15
C ILE A 114 -5.45 0.80 0.31
N VAL A 115 -6.76 0.70 0.49
CA VAL A 115 -7.44 -0.55 0.87
C VAL A 115 -8.34 -0.98 -0.26
N ILE A 116 -8.11 -2.19 -0.77
CA ILE A 116 -8.87 -2.81 -1.86
C ILE A 116 -9.85 -3.82 -1.25
N GLY A 117 -11.14 -3.63 -1.52
CA GLY A 117 -12.21 -4.51 -1.08
C GLY A 117 -12.47 -5.70 -2.02
N LYS A 118 -13.46 -6.51 -1.67
CA LYS A 118 -13.95 -7.59 -2.53
C LYS A 118 -14.61 -7.04 -3.79
N LYS A 119 -14.53 -7.82 -4.86
CA LYS A 119 -15.33 -7.59 -6.08
C LYS A 119 -16.80 -7.90 -5.77
N LYS A 120 -17.70 -7.07 -6.27
CA LYS A 120 -19.16 -7.20 -6.14
C LYS A 120 -19.82 -6.82 -7.47
N LYS A 121 -21.06 -7.28 -7.66
CA LYS A 121 -21.86 -6.90 -8.81
C LYS A 121 -22.82 -5.80 -8.41
N GLU A 122 -22.82 -4.69 -9.14
CA GLU A 122 -23.71 -3.57 -8.89
C GLU A 122 -24.43 -3.13 -10.18
N PRO A 123 -25.70 -2.70 -10.09
CA PRO A 123 -26.37 -2.06 -11.21
C PRO A 123 -25.78 -0.67 -11.43
N MET A 124 -25.13 -0.47 -12.58
CA MET A 124 -24.58 0.79 -13.05
C MET A 124 -25.37 1.28 -14.27
N ILE A 125 -25.34 2.59 -14.52
CA ILE A 125 -25.93 3.20 -15.71
C ILE A 125 -24.81 3.43 -16.72
N ASN A 126 -24.95 2.90 -17.93
CA ASN A 126 -23.98 3.08 -18.99
C ASN A 126 -24.19 4.43 -19.72
N ASP A 127 -23.31 4.75 -20.66
CA ASP A 127 -23.39 5.98 -21.48
C ASP A 127 -24.66 6.09 -22.34
N ARG A 128 -25.49 5.04 -22.40
CA ARG A 128 -26.76 4.99 -23.15
C ARG A 128 -27.99 5.08 -22.24
N ASP A 129 -27.81 5.42 -20.96
CA ASP A 129 -28.85 5.46 -19.93
C ASP A 129 -29.53 4.09 -19.67
N GLU A 130 -28.84 2.98 -19.95
CA GLU A 130 -29.33 1.63 -19.69
C GLU A 130 -28.73 1.07 -18.40
N ILE A 131 -29.54 0.34 -17.62
CA ILE A 131 -29.05 -0.36 -16.42
C ILE A 131 -28.30 -1.62 -16.86
N GLN A 132 -27.01 -1.68 -16.52
CA GLN A 132 -26.15 -2.83 -16.72
C GLN A 132 -25.60 -3.32 -15.39
N VAL A 133 -25.48 -4.63 -15.22
CA VAL A 133 -24.78 -5.21 -14.08
C VAL A 133 -23.29 -5.25 -14.38
N GLU A 134 -22.51 -4.51 -13.60
CA GLU A 134 -21.05 -4.46 -13.73
C GLU A 134 -20.35 -5.08 -12.52
N GLU A 135 -19.14 -5.58 -12.73
CA GLU A 135 -18.25 -6.03 -11.65
C GLU A 135 -17.43 -4.85 -11.17
N VAL A 136 -17.67 -4.42 -9.93
CA VAL A 136 -17.03 -3.27 -9.30
C VAL A 136 -16.28 -3.70 -8.04
N MET A 137 -15.34 -2.87 -7.58
CA MET A 137 -14.74 -3.02 -6.27
C MET A 137 -14.62 -1.66 -5.60
N ASP A 138 -14.84 -1.63 -4.28
CA ASP A 138 -14.59 -0.42 -3.50
C ASP A 138 -13.09 -0.31 -3.20
N VAL A 139 -12.54 0.90 -3.31
CA VAL A 139 -11.16 1.23 -2.93
C VAL A 139 -11.18 2.44 -2.01
N THR A 140 -10.59 2.32 -0.83
CA THR A 140 -10.50 3.42 0.15
C THR A 140 -9.09 3.99 0.17
N PHE A 141 -8.97 5.31 0.11
CA PHE A 141 -7.70 6.04 0.21
C PHE A 141 -7.66 6.83 1.52
N THR A 142 -6.64 6.59 2.34
CA THR A 142 -6.30 7.43 3.49
C THR A 142 -5.01 8.17 3.17
N LEU A 143 -5.07 9.50 3.17
CA LEU A 143 -4.03 10.36 2.61
C LEU A 143 -3.58 11.42 3.62
N ASP A 144 -2.29 11.66 3.68
CA ASP A 144 -1.70 12.66 4.57
C ASP A 144 -1.78 14.07 4.00
N HIS A 145 -2.70 14.89 4.49
CA HIS A 145 -2.82 16.28 4.05
C HIS A 145 -1.58 17.15 4.38
N ARG A 146 -0.64 16.67 5.21
CA ARG A 146 0.62 17.39 5.45
C ARG A 146 1.53 17.40 4.23
N ILE A 147 1.41 16.43 3.31
CA ILE A 147 2.26 16.35 2.11
C ILE A 147 1.69 17.11 0.92
N THR A 148 0.36 17.18 0.77
CA THR A 148 -0.30 17.89 -0.31
C THR A 148 -1.79 18.13 -0.01
N GLY A 149 -2.44 18.97 -0.82
CA GLY A 149 -3.84 19.33 -0.66
C GLY A 149 -4.82 18.39 -1.36
N GLY A 150 -6.11 18.51 -1.00
CA GLY A 150 -7.19 17.70 -1.57
C GLY A 150 -7.32 17.75 -3.09
N PHE A 151 -7.01 18.88 -3.73
CA PHE A 151 -7.02 18.99 -5.20
C PHE A 151 -6.02 18.03 -5.85
N ASN A 152 -4.75 18.06 -5.43
CA ASN A 152 -3.71 17.20 -5.99
C ASN A 152 -4.00 15.72 -5.73
N PHE A 153 -4.53 15.38 -4.55
CA PHE A 153 -4.99 14.03 -4.26
C PHE A 153 -6.13 13.59 -5.15
N SER A 154 -7.11 14.46 -5.42
CA SER A 154 -8.22 14.12 -6.32
C SER A 154 -7.72 13.83 -7.74
N GLN A 155 -6.77 14.61 -8.25
CA GLN A 155 -6.17 14.37 -9.56
C GLN A 155 -5.42 13.03 -9.59
N ALA A 156 -4.61 12.75 -8.57
CA ALA A 156 -3.89 11.47 -8.47
C ALA A 156 -4.83 10.26 -8.41
N ILE A 157 -5.92 10.33 -7.63
CA ILE A 157 -6.92 9.25 -7.57
C ILE A 157 -7.62 9.06 -8.92
N LEU A 158 -7.98 10.14 -9.60
CA LEU A 158 -8.60 10.09 -10.93
C LEU A 158 -7.67 9.45 -11.96
N THR A 159 -6.39 9.81 -11.95
CA THR A 159 -5.38 9.17 -12.82
C THR A 159 -5.24 7.68 -12.52
N VAL A 160 -5.22 7.27 -11.24
CA VAL A 160 -5.18 5.85 -10.87
C VAL A 160 -6.44 5.13 -11.36
N LYS A 161 -7.62 5.74 -11.22
CA LYS A 161 -8.87 5.17 -11.73
C LYS A 161 -8.83 5.00 -13.25
N GLU A 162 -8.40 6.02 -13.98
CA GLU A 162 -8.29 5.97 -15.44
C GLU A 162 -7.34 4.85 -15.91
N MET A 163 -6.22 4.67 -15.22
CA MET A 163 -5.25 3.60 -15.49
C MET A 163 -5.81 2.20 -15.19
N ILE A 164 -6.70 2.06 -14.18
CA ILE A 164 -7.38 0.80 -13.87
C ILE A 164 -8.45 0.49 -14.93
N ASP A 165 -9.22 1.49 -15.34
CA ASP A 165 -10.28 1.36 -16.33
C ASP A 165 -9.70 1.13 -17.76
N ASN A 166 -8.48 1.63 -18.03
CA ASN A 166 -7.79 1.54 -19.33
C ASN A 166 -6.35 1.02 -19.18
N PRO A 167 -6.15 -0.27 -18.88
CA PRO A 167 -4.83 -0.82 -18.54
C PRO A 167 -3.86 -0.97 -19.73
N ASP A 168 -4.33 -0.83 -20.98
CA ASP A 168 -3.54 -1.07 -22.19
C ASP A 168 -2.25 -0.24 -22.25
N GLN A 169 -2.27 0.96 -21.70
CA GLN A 169 -1.09 1.83 -21.66
C GLN A 169 0.01 1.28 -20.73
N LEU A 170 -0.37 0.51 -19.71
CA LEU A 170 0.56 -0.06 -18.72
C LEU A 170 1.27 -1.34 -19.22
N LEU A 171 0.81 -1.91 -20.35
CA LEU A 171 1.44 -3.05 -21.01
C LEU A 171 2.71 -2.64 -21.78
N LYS A 172 2.84 -1.35 -22.10
CA LYS A 172 3.99 -0.82 -22.83
C LYS A 172 4.94 -0.16 -21.85
N LYS A 173 6.24 -0.31 -22.12
CA LYS A 173 7.28 0.42 -21.38
C LYS A 173 7.10 1.93 -21.62
N PRO A 174 7.09 2.77 -20.59
CA PRO A 174 7.03 4.22 -20.79
C PRO A 174 8.30 4.70 -21.48
N GLU A 175 8.15 5.49 -22.55
CA GLU A 175 9.27 6.05 -23.31
C GLU A 175 9.95 7.18 -22.55
N ASN A 176 9.15 8.02 -21.87
CA ASN A 176 9.60 9.13 -21.05
C ASN A 176 8.87 9.12 -19.71
N LEU A 177 9.58 9.49 -18.66
CA LEU A 177 8.98 9.74 -17.35
C LEU A 177 8.73 11.24 -17.20
N PRO A 178 7.56 11.65 -16.68
CA PRO A 178 7.34 13.04 -16.31
C PRO A 178 8.38 13.45 -15.27
N ASP A 179 8.90 14.68 -15.36
CA ASP A 179 9.79 15.21 -14.35
C ASP A 179 9.01 15.30 -13.02
N PRO A 180 9.43 14.56 -11.97
CA PRO A 180 8.71 14.53 -10.70
C PRO A 180 8.64 15.87 -9.99
N PHE A 181 9.42 16.88 -10.42
CA PHE A 181 9.44 18.22 -9.85
C PHE A 181 8.74 19.28 -10.72
N VAL A 182 8.28 18.90 -11.91
CA VAL A 182 7.46 19.77 -12.77
C VAL A 182 6.00 19.44 -12.52
N MET A 183 5.35 20.26 -11.68
CA MET A 183 3.89 20.20 -11.52
C MET A 183 3.24 20.63 -12.85
N ALA A 184 2.40 19.76 -13.40
CA ALA A 184 1.56 20.07 -14.57
C ALA A 184 0.49 21.12 -14.22
#